data_AF-A0A6I7YG83-F1
#
_entry.id   AF-A0A6I7YG83-F1
#
_cell.length_a   1.000
_cell.length_b   1.000
_cell.length_c   1.000
_cell.angle_alpha   90.00
_cell.angle_beta   90.00
_cell.angle_gamma   90.00
#
_symmetry.space_group_name_H-M   'P 1'
#
loop_
_entity.id
_entity.type
_entity.pdbx_description
1 polymer ?
#
loop_
_entity_poly.entity_id
_entity_poly.type
_entity_poly.pdbx_seq_one_letter_code
_entity_poly.pdbx_strand_id
1 'polypeptide(L)' 'MADDALSCPECSQPLKWGGLVLSGRDDDGQRTCRSLWRCAERHTWWRWADRPEEPLDVCPVPELFR' A
#
# COMPACT_ATOMS: atom_id res chain seq x y z
N MET A 1 9.75 13.71 -10.38
CA MET A 1 10.25 12.97 -9.21
C MET A 1 10.25 11.51 -9.60
N ALA A 2 11.35 10.80 -9.38
CA ALA A 2 11.59 9.47 -9.95
C ALA A 2 10.42 8.53 -9.61
N ASP A 3 9.85 7.92 -10.65
CA ASP A 3 8.95 6.78 -10.56
C ASP A 3 9.80 5.59 -10.09
N ASP A 4 10.27 5.64 -8.84
CA ASP A 4 10.94 4.52 -8.20
C ASP A 4 9.85 3.48 -7.99
N ALA A 5 9.69 2.62 -8.99
CA ALA A 5 8.68 1.59 -9.00
C ALA A 5 8.89 0.73 -7.75
N LEU A 6 8.02 0.94 -6.75
CA LEU A 6 8.08 0.21 -5.50
C LEU A 6 8.18 -1.29 -5.81
N SER A 7 9.17 -1.95 -5.23
CA SER A 7 9.35 -3.38 -5.40
C SER A 7 8.65 -4.13 -4.27
N CYS A 8 8.01 -5.24 -4.60
CA CYS A 8 7.35 -6.08 -3.61
C CYS A 8 8.40 -6.66 -2.65
N PRO A 9 8.26 -6.50 -1.32
CA PRO A 9 9.20 -7.04 -0.35
C PRO A 9 9.36 -8.57 -0.41
N GLU A 10 8.33 -9.29 -0.86
CA GLU A 10 8.29 -10.76 -0.87
C GLU A 10 8.86 -11.39 -2.15
N CYS A 11 8.61 -10.79 -3.32
CA CYS A 11 8.98 -11.38 -4.61
C CYS A 11 9.82 -10.46 -5.51
N SER A 12 10.17 -9.26 -5.01
CA SER A 12 10.94 -8.23 -5.73
C SER A 12 10.34 -7.77 -7.07
N GLN A 13 9.13 -8.21 -7.40
CA GLN A 13 8.39 -7.77 -8.58
C GLN A 13 7.90 -6.33 -8.42
N PRO A 14 7.76 -5.57 -9.51
CA PRO A 14 7.23 -4.21 -9.45
C PRO A 14 5.79 -4.20 -8.92
N LEU A 15 5.52 -3.26 -8.01
CA LEU A 15 4.19 -2.98 -7.49
C LEU A 15 3.46 -2.00 -8.41
N LYS A 16 2.20 -2.30 -8.68
CA LYS A 16 1.26 -1.42 -9.38
C LYS A 16 0.38 -0.73 -8.35
N TRP A 17 0.16 0.56 -8.56
CA TRP A 17 -0.82 1.32 -7.78
C TRP A 17 -2.23 0.84 -8.09
N GLY A 18 -3.02 0.59 -7.04
CA GLY A 18 -4.37 0.03 -7.13
C GLY A 18 -5.48 0.96 -6.64
N GLY A 19 -5.16 2.14 -6.11
CA GLY A 19 -6.15 3.10 -5.62
C GLY A 19 -5.84 3.66 -4.23
N LEU A 20 -6.83 4.34 -3.66
CA LEU A 20 -6.83 4.84 -2.28
C LEU A 20 -7.96 4.21 -1.48
N VAL A 21 -7.67 3.86 -0.23
CA VAL A 21 -8.61 3.27 0.72
C VAL A 21 -8.67 4.15 1.95
N LEU A 22 -9.84 4.73 2.24
CA LEU A 22 -10.03 5.51 3.46
C LEU A 22 -9.97 4.57 4.67
N SER A 23 -8.99 4.80 5.56
CA SER A 23 -8.70 3.93 6.70
C SER A 23 -8.63 4.74 7.98
N GLY A 24 -9.07 4.16 9.09
CA GLY A 24 -8.78 4.71 10.42
C GLY A 24 -7.32 4.46 10.78
N ARG A 25 -6.65 5.46 11.35
CA ARG A 25 -5.31 5.35 11.91
C ARG A 25 -5.43 5.34 13.42
N ASP A 26 -5.03 4.24 14.04
CA ASP A 26 -5.16 4.05 15.49
C ASP A 26 -4.27 5.02 16.28
N ASP A 27 -3.08 5.32 15.75
CA ASP A 27 -2.05 6.20 16.35
C ASP A 27 -2.58 7.61 16.70
N ASP A 28 -3.41 8.21 15.84
CA ASP A 28 -3.92 9.56 16.03
C ASP A 28 -5.45 9.67 15.95
N GLY A 29 -6.15 8.54 15.82
CA GLY A 29 -7.61 8.47 15.69
C GLY A 29 -8.17 9.10 14.41
N GLN A 30 -7.32 9.53 13.47
CA GLN A 30 -7.76 10.20 12.25
C GLN A 30 -8.18 9.18 11.18
N ARG A 31 -8.98 9.65 10.21
CA ARG A 31 -9.25 8.90 8.98
C ARG A 31 -8.40 9.47 7.86
N THR A 32 -7.51 8.64 7.33
CA THR A 32 -6.56 9.03 6.29
C THR A 32 -6.53 7.98 5.19
N CYS A 33 -6.17 8.37 3.98
CA CYS A 33 -6.10 7.44 2.86
C CYS A 33 -4.83 6.58 2.94
N ARG A 34 -4.99 5.27 2.76
CA ARG A 34 -3.90 4.36 2.40
C ARG A 34 -3.87 4.17 0.90
N SER A 35 -2.69 4.28 0.31
CA SER A 35 -2.41 3.87 -1.07
C SER A 35 -2.30 2.35 -1.14
N LEU A 36 -3.01 1.75 -2.10
CA LEU A 36 -3.01 0.32 -2.37
C LEU A 36 -1.94 -0.01 -3.41
N TRP A 37 -1.14 -1.03 -3.14
CA TRP A 37 -0.07 -1.51 -4.02
C TRP A 37 -0.17 -3.01 -4.20
N ARG A 38 0.01 -3.50 -5.44
CA ARG A 38 -0.07 -4.94 -5.72
C ARG A 38 0.95 -5.38 -6.76
N CYS A 39 1.57 -6.53 -6.54
CA CYS A 39 2.46 -7.15 -7.53
C CYS A 39 1.72 -8.19 -8.39
N ALA A 40 2.40 -8.73 -9.42
CA ALA A 40 1.86 -9.77 -10.29
C ALA A 40 1.49 -11.06 -9.52
N GLU A 41 2.26 -11.40 -8.48
CA GLU A 41 2.00 -12.53 -7.56
C GLU A 41 0.86 -12.25 -6.57
N ARG A 42 0.14 -11.14 -6.73
CA ARG A 42 -1.05 -10.75 -5.97
C ARG A 42 -0.80 -10.43 -4.49
N HIS A 43 0.45 -10.28 -4.05
CA HIS A 43 0.75 -9.68 -2.73
C HIS A 43 0.23 -8.25 -2.69
N THR A 44 -0.52 -7.93 -1.65
CA THR A 44 -1.20 -6.64 -1.48
C THR A 44 -0.60 -5.88 -0.31
N TRP A 45 -0.18 -4.66 -0.57
CA TRP A 45 0.50 -3.78 0.38
C TRP A 45 -0.21 -2.45 0.50
N TRP A 46 -0.07 -1.82 1.66
CA TRP A 46 -0.58 -0.50 1.96
C TRP A 46 0.55 0.45 2.33
N ARG A 47 0.35 1.73 2.07
CA ARG A 47 1.16 2.80 2.64
C ARG A 47 0.29 4.02 2.87
N TRP A 48 0.48 4.72 3.99
CA TRP A 48 -0.20 5.98 4.24
C TRP A 48 0.11 7.00 3.14
N ALA A 49 -0.93 7.56 2.52
CA ALA A 49 -0.75 8.47 1.39
C ALA A 49 -0.14 9.82 1.82
N ASP A 50 -0.32 10.20 3.09
CA ASP A 50 0.27 11.36 3.74
C ASP A 50 1.68 11.10 4.29
N ARG A 51 2.18 9.86 4.25
CA ARG A 51 3.52 9.48 4.72
C ARG A 51 4.22 8.54 3.72
N PRO A 52 4.56 9.03 2.52
CA PRO A 52 5.14 8.21 1.45
C PRO A 52 6.53 7.65 1.79
N GLU A 53 7.25 8.25 2.75
CA GLU A 53 8.51 7.75 3.28
C GLU A 53 8.38 6.56 4.24
N GLU A 54 7.19 6.29 4.78
CA GLU A 54 6.98 5.13 5.64
C GLU A 54 7.00 3.80 4.81
N PRO A 55 7.45 2.69 5.42
CA PRO A 55 7.46 1.39 4.77
C PRO A 55 6.08 0.92 4.30
N LEU A 56 6.09 -0.05 3.38
CA LEU A 56 4.87 -0.78 3.02
C LEU A 56 4.41 -1.66 4.18
N ASP A 57 3.14 -1.53 4.53
CA ASP A 57 2.44 -2.41 5.45
C ASP A 57 1.74 -3.55 4.70
N VAL A 58 1.60 -4.69 5.35
CA VAL A 58 0.76 -5.78 4.86
C VAL A 58 -0.71 -5.34 4.85
N CYS A 59 -1.41 -5.55 3.74
CA CYS A 59 -2.86 -5.36 3.70
C CYS A 59 -3.54 -6.48 4.53
N PRO A 60 -4.31 -6.16 5.58
CA PRO A 60 -4.98 -7.16 6.42
C PRO A 60 -6.17 -7.83 5.73
N VAL A 61 -6.68 -7.24 4.65
CA VAL A 61 -7.88 -7.70 3.91
C VAL A 61 -7.62 -7.76 2.40
N PRO A 62 -6.61 -8.52 1.95
CA PRO A 62 -6.19 -8.53 0.55
C PRO A 62 -7.29 -9.01 -0.41
N GLU A 63 -8.20 -9.87 0.08
CA GLU A 63 -9.31 -10.46 -0.67
C GLU A 63 -10.36 -9.44 -1.14
N LEU A 64 -10.40 -8.23 -0.55
CA LEU A 64 -11.30 -7.15 -1.00
C LEU A 64 -10.84 -6.50 -2.31
N PHE A 65 -9.57 -6.69 -2.68
CA PHE A 65 -8.96 -6.10 -3.86
C PHE A 65 -8.69 -7.22 -4.86
N ARG A 66 -9.69 -7.56 -5.68
CA ARG A 66 -9.60 -8.62 -6.69
C ARG A 66 -8.95 -8.13 -7.96
#